data_AF-A0A9D2LW55-F1
#
_entry.id   AF-A0A9D2LW55-F1
#
_cell.length_a   1.000
_cell.length_b   1.000
_cell.length_c   1.000
_cell.angle_alpha   90.00
_cell.angle_beta   90.00
_cell.angle_gamma   90.00
#
_symmetry.space_group_name_H-M   'P 1'
#
loop_
_entity.id
_entity.type
_entity.pdbx_description
1 polymer ?
#
loop_
_entity_poly.entity_id
_entity_poly.type
_entity_poly.pdbx_seq_one_letter_code
_entity_poly.pdbx_strand_id
1 'polypeptide(L)'
;MITRASIRSLCNSASYTRGLEIYRNEDKLLEFQVENTEKEALVKATVKGSGSKCYRVKLKYDKEKDFLDSIYCECPAFHTYTGLCKHCVSVLLKYVDYCTRKKALADYAIGFGAKKGAPIGGRNNTLLHSEKTIPHERAKEEKRPLAQRLLDRKKEGRSLEDSLAFWELPKGDISERRTSAPLEKFMKDQHIRRISPFMAPKLFGKVRLEPLVKCMGNSISVEFRIGVERLYVLKDIFEFVWCVKEGRTGTYGKQLQFLHMPEAFTEEGKKLAGFILNWEANNGKKYIQKAFTGRDYTGSYPKLRELPLTGDELEELLRLLEKKEFYGWINEEREKLWQISDEMPKRLLFLKGLRDGIEIRLGSMFKVESKECYIYFKDRKVSFVPKKVLGQTEKFIASMETLPGNQAFIQRSHVPVFLREILPWLDDKFLVQKENLDVYINGLEE
;
A
#
# COMPACT_ATOMS: atom_id res chain seq x y z
N MET A 1 -20.90 -14.50 -2.56
CA MET A 1 -22.02 -13.90 -3.31
C MET A 1 -22.49 -12.70 -2.52
N ILE A 2 -22.77 -11.58 -3.18
CA ILE A 2 -23.40 -10.43 -2.51
C ILE A 2 -24.64 -10.88 -1.72
N THR A 3 -24.74 -10.42 -0.45
CA THR A 3 -25.80 -10.86 0.47
C THR A 3 -26.76 -9.73 0.80
N ARG A 4 -27.95 -10.07 1.32
CA ARG A 4 -28.91 -9.06 1.83
C ARG A 4 -28.31 -8.20 2.94
N ALA A 5 -27.46 -8.78 3.79
CA ALA A 5 -26.74 -8.05 4.84
C ALA A 5 -25.76 -7.02 4.24
N SER A 6 -25.01 -7.41 3.20
CA SER A 6 -24.12 -6.50 2.46
C SER A 6 -24.88 -5.37 1.75
N ILE A 7 -26.06 -5.65 1.19
CA ILE A 7 -26.90 -4.61 0.58
C ILE A 7 -27.40 -3.62 1.64
N ARG A 8 -27.74 -4.10 2.84
CA ARG A 8 -28.18 -3.25 3.94
C ARG A 8 -27.08 -2.35 4.48
N SER A 9 -25.83 -2.80 4.48
CA SER A 9 -24.70 -1.94 4.87
C SER A 9 -24.40 -0.88 3.80
N LEU A 10 -24.61 -1.17 2.52
CA LEU A 10 -24.37 -0.25 1.38
C LEU A 10 -25.32 0.96 1.29
N CYS A 11 -26.33 1.06 2.15
CA CYS A 11 -27.32 2.15 2.10
C CYS A 11 -27.80 2.55 3.50
N ASN A 12 -28.39 3.75 3.60
CA ASN A 12 -29.04 4.15 4.84
C ASN A 12 -30.34 3.35 5.06
N SER A 13 -30.79 3.31 6.33
CA SER A 13 -31.96 2.53 6.73
C SER A 13 -33.22 2.86 5.93
N ALA A 14 -33.45 4.14 5.60
CA ALA A 14 -34.62 4.57 4.85
C ALA A 14 -34.57 4.12 3.37
N SER A 15 -33.40 4.18 2.74
CA SER A 15 -33.17 3.67 1.39
C SER A 15 -33.33 2.16 1.32
N TYR A 16 -32.86 1.43 2.35
CA TYR A 16 -33.03 -0.02 2.42
C TYR A 16 -34.51 -0.41 2.53
N THR A 17 -35.25 0.18 3.47
CA THR A 17 -36.67 -0.13 3.69
C THR A 17 -37.50 0.16 2.45
N ARG A 18 -37.32 1.33 1.83
CA ARG A 18 -38.03 1.69 0.59
C ARG A 18 -37.59 0.82 -0.59
N GLY A 19 -36.33 0.41 -0.65
CA GLY A 19 -35.85 -0.54 -1.65
C GLY A 19 -36.48 -1.92 -1.49
N LEU A 20 -36.69 -2.36 -0.25
CA LEU A 20 -37.38 -3.62 0.06
C LEU A 20 -38.85 -3.58 -0.35
N GLU A 21 -39.54 -2.46 -0.13
CA GLU A 21 -40.92 -2.24 -0.60
C GLU A 21 -41.03 -2.33 -2.12
N ILE A 22 -40.09 -1.72 -2.84
CA ILE A 22 -40.04 -1.79 -4.30
C ILE A 22 -39.77 -3.22 -4.76
N TYR A 23 -38.79 -3.90 -4.17
CA TYR A 23 -38.44 -5.27 -4.55
C TYR A 23 -39.58 -6.28 -4.29
N ARG A 24 -40.38 -6.07 -3.24
CA ARG A 24 -41.56 -6.90 -2.93
C ARG A 24 -42.74 -6.67 -3.86
N ASN A 25 -42.76 -5.56 -4.59
CA ASN A 25 -43.85 -5.20 -5.49
C ASN A 25 -43.41 -5.45 -6.95
N GLU A 26 -43.92 -6.51 -7.57
CA GLU A 26 -43.49 -6.93 -8.91
C GLU A 26 -43.79 -5.88 -9.99
N ASP A 27 -44.82 -5.04 -9.83
CA ASP A 27 -45.20 -4.00 -10.79
C ASP A 27 -44.26 -2.77 -10.80
N LYS A 28 -43.33 -2.71 -9.84
CA LYS A 28 -42.38 -1.60 -9.70
C LYS A 28 -41.00 -1.91 -10.28
N LEU A 29 -40.70 -3.17 -10.60
CA LEU A 29 -39.39 -3.58 -11.10
C LEU A 29 -39.53 -4.15 -12.51
N LEU A 30 -39.51 -3.24 -13.48
CA LEU A 30 -39.74 -3.50 -14.90
C LEU A 30 -38.43 -3.88 -15.60
N GLU A 31 -38.54 -4.60 -16.73
CA GLU A 31 -37.45 -4.85 -17.68
C GLU A 31 -36.17 -5.42 -17.03
N PHE A 32 -36.31 -6.26 -16.01
CA PHE A 32 -35.16 -6.87 -15.34
C PHE A 32 -34.50 -7.92 -16.24
N GLN A 33 -33.30 -7.61 -16.70
CA GLN A 33 -32.50 -8.45 -17.60
C GLN A 33 -31.13 -8.72 -16.99
N VAL A 34 -30.70 -9.99 -17.07
CA VAL A 34 -29.38 -10.43 -16.60
C VAL A 34 -28.63 -11.05 -17.78
N GLU A 35 -27.59 -10.36 -18.24
CA GLU A 35 -26.63 -10.87 -19.21
C GLU A 35 -25.46 -11.49 -18.45
N ASN A 36 -25.31 -12.81 -18.55
CA ASN A 36 -24.25 -13.56 -17.86
C ASN A 36 -23.14 -13.94 -18.84
N THR A 37 -21.90 -13.58 -18.52
CA THR A 37 -20.68 -14.17 -19.11
C THR A 37 -20.05 -15.15 -18.12
N GLU A 38 -18.96 -15.82 -18.50
CA GLU A 38 -18.19 -16.67 -17.56
C GLU A 38 -17.70 -15.87 -16.35
N LYS A 39 -17.19 -14.65 -16.58
CA LYS A 39 -16.51 -13.84 -15.56
C LYS A 39 -17.41 -12.78 -14.92
N GLU A 40 -18.44 -12.33 -15.62
CA GLU A 40 -19.22 -11.16 -15.21
C GLU A 40 -20.74 -11.41 -15.34
N ALA A 41 -21.53 -10.59 -14.64
CA ALA A 41 -22.94 -10.42 -14.87
C ALA A 41 -23.27 -8.94 -15.02
N LEU A 42 -23.95 -8.59 -16.11
CA LEU A 42 -24.52 -7.27 -16.34
C LEU A 42 -26.01 -7.35 -16.07
N VAL A 43 -26.51 -6.54 -15.14
CA VAL A 43 -27.95 -6.45 -14.87
C VAL A 43 -28.44 -5.07 -15.26
N LYS A 44 -29.53 -5.06 -16.01
CA LYS A 44 -30.25 -3.86 -16.42
C LYS A 44 -31.68 -3.99 -15.89
N ALA A 45 -32.22 -2.92 -15.34
CA ALA A 45 -33.60 -2.89 -14.85
C ALA A 45 -34.15 -1.47 -14.93
N THR A 46 -35.47 -1.37 -15.09
CA THR A 46 -36.21 -0.11 -15.05
C THR A 46 -37.09 -0.11 -13.81
N VAL A 47 -36.90 0.84 -12.90
CA VAL A 47 -37.56 0.85 -11.59
C VAL A 47 -38.51 2.02 -11.46
N LYS A 48 -39.78 1.77 -11.08
CA LYS A 48 -40.74 2.82 -10.76
C LYS A 48 -40.36 3.54 -9.46
N GLY A 49 -40.27 4.85 -9.55
CA GLY A 49 -39.99 5.75 -8.44
C GLY A 49 -41.25 6.17 -7.69
N SER A 50 -41.18 7.35 -7.07
CA SER A 50 -42.37 7.98 -6.49
C SER A 50 -43.20 8.63 -7.60
N GLY A 51 -44.50 8.32 -7.66
CA GLY A 51 -45.39 8.79 -8.73
C GLY A 51 -45.22 7.99 -10.02
N SER A 52 -45.25 8.67 -11.17
CA SER A 52 -45.17 8.07 -12.51
C SER A 52 -43.75 7.95 -13.08
N LYS A 53 -42.72 8.41 -12.36
CA LYS A 53 -41.34 8.42 -12.86
C LYS A 53 -40.71 7.03 -12.82
N CYS A 54 -39.93 6.69 -13.84
CA CYS A 54 -39.13 5.48 -13.92
C CYS A 54 -37.65 5.83 -14.00
N TYR A 55 -36.78 4.98 -13.43
CA TYR A 55 -35.34 5.18 -13.43
C TYR A 55 -34.63 3.91 -13.88
N ARG A 56 -33.68 4.03 -14.81
CA ARG A 56 -32.86 2.88 -15.20
C ARG A 56 -31.76 2.66 -14.18
N VAL A 57 -31.55 1.38 -13.88
CA VAL A 57 -30.49 0.88 -13.02
C VAL A 57 -29.64 -0.06 -13.85
N LYS A 58 -28.33 0.19 -13.84
CA LYS A 58 -27.34 -0.68 -14.47
C LYS A 58 -26.37 -1.13 -13.37
N LEU A 59 -26.05 -2.42 -13.33
CA LEU A 59 -25.01 -2.94 -12.45
C LEU A 59 -24.14 -3.95 -13.18
N LYS A 60 -22.89 -4.03 -12.74
CA LYS A 60 -21.89 -4.98 -13.22
C LYS A 60 -21.33 -5.73 -12.02
N TYR A 61 -21.35 -7.06 -12.08
CA TYR A 61 -20.89 -7.95 -11.04
C TYR A 61 -19.78 -8.86 -11.57
N ASP A 62 -18.64 -8.87 -10.91
CA ASP A 62 -17.52 -9.79 -11.18
C ASP A 62 -17.75 -11.08 -10.37
N LYS A 63 -17.92 -12.19 -11.09
CA LYS A 63 -18.22 -13.51 -10.50
C LYS A 63 -16.98 -14.21 -9.96
N GLU A 64 -15.80 -13.95 -10.54
CA GLU A 64 -14.54 -14.56 -10.11
C GLU A 64 -14.10 -13.96 -8.77
N LYS A 65 -14.19 -12.62 -8.65
CA LYS A 65 -13.82 -11.89 -7.43
C LYS A 65 -14.97 -11.73 -6.44
N ASP A 66 -16.15 -12.20 -6.80
CA ASP A 66 -17.37 -12.08 -5.99
C ASP A 66 -17.66 -10.62 -5.58
N PHE A 67 -17.57 -9.71 -6.56
CA PHE A 67 -17.42 -8.27 -6.34
C PHE A 67 -18.41 -7.46 -7.21
N LEU A 68 -19.08 -6.46 -6.63
CA LEU A 68 -19.95 -5.54 -7.36
C LEU A 68 -19.10 -4.43 -8.03
N ASP A 69 -18.66 -4.67 -9.26
CA ASP A 69 -17.78 -3.79 -10.04
C ASP A 69 -18.34 -2.37 -10.23
N SER A 70 -19.63 -2.25 -10.59
CA SER A 70 -20.29 -0.95 -10.65
C SER A 70 -21.80 -1.05 -10.45
N ILE A 71 -22.38 0.04 -9.95
CA ILE A 71 -23.84 0.21 -9.89
C ILE A 71 -24.20 1.67 -10.11
N TYR A 72 -25.19 1.89 -10.96
CA TYR A 72 -25.65 3.21 -11.37
C TYR A 72 -27.17 3.26 -11.38
N CYS A 73 -27.72 4.41 -10.97
CA CYS A 73 -29.13 4.72 -11.14
C CYS A 73 -29.30 6.17 -11.58
N GLU A 74 -30.20 6.40 -12.53
CA GLU A 74 -30.54 7.73 -13.06
C GLU A 74 -31.31 8.63 -12.07
N CYS A 75 -31.62 8.14 -10.87
CA CYS A 75 -32.43 8.90 -9.93
C CYS A 75 -31.64 10.02 -9.24
N PRO A 76 -32.27 11.17 -8.93
CA PRO A 76 -31.59 12.28 -8.24
C PRO A 76 -30.91 11.85 -6.95
N ALA A 77 -31.56 10.97 -6.18
CA ALA A 77 -31.04 10.50 -4.90
C ALA A 77 -29.70 9.76 -5.00
N PHE A 78 -29.40 9.14 -6.15
CA PHE A 78 -28.12 8.47 -6.38
C PHE A 78 -26.95 9.46 -6.53
N HIS A 79 -27.24 10.66 -7.04
CA HIS A 79 -26.28 11.74 -7.22
C HIS A 79 -26.16 12.64 -5.99
N THR A 80 -27.26 12.81 -5.24
CA THR A 80 -27.31 13.74 -4.11
C THR A 80 -26.88 13.12 -2.78
N TYR A 81 -27.19 11.84 -2.54
CA TYR A 81 -26.98 11.22 -1.23
C TYR A 81 -25.90 10.15 -1.26
N THR A 82 -25.24 9.96 -0.12
CA THR A 82 -24.26 8.90 0.08
C THR A 82 -24.93 7.53 0.24
N GLY A 83 -24.33 6.50 -0.34
CA GLY A 83 -24.84 5.12 -0.33
C GLY A 83 -25.81 4.81 -1.48
N LEU A 84 -26.33 3.59 -1.52
CA LEU A 84 -27.24 3.17 -2.57
C LEU A 84 -28.63 3.80 -2.39
N CYS A 85 -29.21 4.24 -3.51
CA CYS A 85 -30.60 4.65 -3.54
C CYS A 85 -31.54 3.43 -3.43
N LYS A 86 -32.81 3.68 -3.10
CA LYS A 86 -33.85 2.64 -3.02
C LYS A 86 -33.98 1.78 -4.29
N HIS A 87 -33.75 2.35 -5.48
CA HIS A 87 -33.82 1.63 -6.76
C HIS A 87 -32.63 0.68 -6.96
N CYS A 88 -31.41 1.11 -6.61
CA CYS A 88 -30.24 0.25 -6.62
C CYS A 88 -30.41 -0.94 -5.66
N VAL A 89 -30.93 -0.66 -4.45
CA VAL A 89 -31.22 -1.70 -3.45
C VAL A 89 -32.21 -2.73 -3.98
N SER A 90 -33.33 -2.29 -4.57
CA SER A 90 -34.35 -3.22 -5.07
C SER A 90 -33.82 -4.14 -6.17
N VAL A 91 -33.02 -3.61 -7.09
CA VAL A 91 -32.42 -4.37 -8.19
C VAL A 91 -31.37 -5.35 -7.68
N LEU A 92 -30.52 -4.96 -6.72
CA LEU A 92 -29.58 -5.88 -6.08
C LEU A 92 -30.28 -7.00 -5.34
N LEU A 93 -31.37 -6.72 -4.60
CA LEU A 93 -32.16 -7.76 -3.93
C LEU A 93 -32.77 -8.73 -4.95
N LYS A 94 -33.31 -8.24 -6.08
CA LYS A 94 -33.83 -9.09 -7.16
C LYS A 94 -32.72 -9.93 -7.80
N TYR A 95 -31.52 -9.38 -7.96
CA TYR A 95 -30.37 -10.11 -8.47
C TYR A 95 -29.89 -11.22 -7.52
N VAL A 96 -29.84 -10.97 -6.21
CA VAL A 96 -29.52 -12.00 -5.21
C VAL A 96 -30.51 -13.17 -5.28
N ASP A 97 -31.80 -12.86 -5.38
CA ASP A 97 -32.84 -13.88 -5.56
C ASP A 97 -32.67 -14.66 -6.87
N TYR A 98 -32.38 -13.95 -7.96
CA TYR A 98 -32.11 -14.57 -9.27
C TYR A 98 -30.95 -15.58 -9.17
N CYS A 99 -29.84 -15.20 -8.52
CA CYS A 99 -28.70 -16.09 -8.30
C CYS A 99 -29.06 -17.29 -7.43
N THR A 100 -29.83 -17.08 -6.36
CA THR A 100 -30.28 -18.15 -5.46
C THR A 100 -31.16 -19.16 -6.19
N ARG A 101 -32.12 -18.70 -6.99
CA ARG A 101 -32.98 -19.58 -7.81
C ARG A 101 -32.19 -20.36 -8.86
N LYS A 102 -31.24 -19.70 -9.54
CA LYS A 102 -30.41 -20.36 -10.56
C LYS A 102 -29.56 -21.48 -9.95
N LYS A 103 -29.02 -21.28 -8.74
CA LYS A 103 -28.31 -22.34 -7.99
C LYS A 103 -29.25 -23.48 -7.62
N ALA A 104 -30.40 -23.19 -7.02
CA ALA A 104 -31.37 -24.22 -6.66
C ALA A 104 -31.84 -25.05 -7.88
N LEU A 105 -32.03 -24.41 -9.03
CA LEU A 105 -32.37 -25.10 -10.29
C LEU A 105 -31.22 -25.96 -10.83
N ALA A 106 -29.97 -25.49 -10.72
CA ALA A 106 -28.81 -26.29 -11.09
C ALA A 106 -28.64 -27.50 -10.16
N ASP A 107 -28.82 -27.30 -8.85
CA ASP A 107 -28.75 -28.36 -7.84
C ASP A 107 -29.89 -29.39 -8.05
N TYR A 108 -31.10 -28.93 -8.37
CA TYR A 108 -32.23 -29.79 -8.71
C TYR A 108 -32.01 -30.58 -10.01
N ALA A 109 -31.41 -29.96 -11.03
CA ALA A 109 -31.06 -30.61 -12.29
C ALA A 109 -29.96 -31.67 -12.14
N ILE A 110 -29.11 -31.55 -11.13
CA ILE A 110 -28.11 -32.57 -10.75
C ILE A 110 -28.78 -33.72 -9.96
N GLY A 111 -29.84 -33.42 -9.19
CA GLY A 111 -30.57 -34.39 -8.36
C GLY A 111 -31.50 -35.36 -9.11
N PHE A 112 -31.98 -35.00 -10.31
CA PHE A 112 -32.71 -35.91 -11.20
C PHE A 112 -31.84 -36.28 -12.40
N GLY A 113 -31.29 -37.50 -12.39
CA GLY A 113 -30.59 -38.06 -13.54
C GLY A 113 -31.50 -38.14 -14.77
N ALA A 114 -31.39 -37.18 -15.69
CA ALA A 114 -32.00 -37.24 -17.00
C ALA A 114 -30.95 -37.61 -18.06
N LYS A 115 -31.30 -38.68 -18.78
CA LYS A 115 -30.52 -39.46 -19.73
C LYS A 115 -30.04 -38.65 -20.94
N LYS A 116 -28.89 -39.08 -21.49
CA LYS A 116 -28.37 -38.71 -22.82
C LYS A 116 -29.45 -38.88 -23.91
N GLY A 117 -29.60 -37.87 -24.76
CA GLY A 117 -30.38 -37.88 -25.99
C GLY A 117 -29.84 -36.84 -26.98
N ALA A 118 -29.78 -37.21 -28.26
CA ALA A 118 -28.94 -36.68 -29.35
C ALA A 118 -29.18 -35.20 -29.80
N PRO A 119 -28.23 -34.61 -30.56
CA PRO A 119 -28.35 -33.24 -31.08
C PRO A 119 -29.29 -33.19 -32.29
N ILE A 120 -30.18 -32.20 -32.31
CA ILE A 120 -30.98 -31.85 -33.49
C ILE A 120 -30.32 -30.62 -34.12
N GLY A 121 -29.90 -30.78 -35.38
CA GLY A 121 -29.20 -29.77 -36.16
C GLY A 121 -30.10 -28.79 -36.92
N GLY A 122 -29.42 -27.85 -37.59
CA GLY A 122 -29.97 -26.89 -38.56
C GLY A 122 -29.93 -25.46 -38.02
N ARG A 123 -29.40 -24.44 -38.70
CA ARG A 123 -28.91 -24.31 -40.08
C ARG A 123 -27.84 -23.21 -40.13
N ASN A 124 -26.87 -23.41 -41.01
CA ASN A 124 -25.95 -22.40 -41.50
C ASN A 124 -26.73 -21.21 -42.11
N ASN A 125 -26.24 -20.00 -41.87
CA ASN A 125 -26.23 -19.00 -42.95
C ASN A 125 -24.94 -18.19 -42.91
N THR A 126 -24.08 -18.54 -43.87
CA THR A 126 -22.96 -17.79 -44.41
C THR A 126 -23.42 -16.39 -44.81
N LEU A 127 -22.62 -15.35 -44.56
CA LEU A 127 -22.46 -14.20 -45.47
C LEU A 127 -21.20 -13.41 -45.09
N LEU A 128 -20.12 -13.80 -45.77
CA LEU A 128 -19.10 -12.97 -46.41
C LEU A 128 -18.51 -11.77 -45.65
N HIS A 129 -17.25 -11.96 -45.24
CA HIS A 129 -16.23 -10.92 -45.21
C HIS A 129 -16.16 -10.18 -46.56
N SER A 130 -16.15 -8.85 -46.49
CA SER A 130 -15.44 -8.04 -47.49
C SER A 130 -14.43 -7.16 -46.76
N GLU A 131 -13.17 -7.57 -46.86
CA GLU A 131 -12.01 -6.70 -46.69
C GLU A 131 -12.10 -5.56 -47.71
N LYS A 132 -11.92 -4.32 -47.23
CA LYS A 132 -11.41 -3.22 -48.06
C LYS A 132 -10.31 -2.51 -47.29
N THR A 133 -9.09 -2.86 -47.68
CA THR A 133 -7.87 -2.07 -47.49
C THR A 133 -7.89 -0.79 -48.34
N ILE A 134 -6.88 0.06 -48.08
CA ILE A 134 -6.23 1.07 -48.96
C ILE A 134 -6.48 2.53 -48.49
N PRO A 135 -5.49 3.46 -48.46
CA PRO A 135 -4.04 3.35 -48.23
C PRO A 135 -3.49 4.37 -47.19
N HIS A 136 -2.20 4.23 -46.93
CA HIS A 136 -1.33 5.18 -46.23
C HIS A 136 -0.90 6.32 -47.17
N GLU A 137 -0.97 7.59 -46.74
CA GLU A 137 -0.06 8.64 -47.25
C GLU A 137 0.17 9.75 -46.22
N ARG A 138 1.44 10.13 -46.04
CA ARG A 138 1.94 11.12 -45.08
C ARG A 138 1.93 12.50 -45.74
N ALA A 139 1.36 13.51 -45.06
CA ALA A 139 1.76 14.90 -45.23
C ALA A 139 2.30 15.41 -43.88
N LYS A 140 3.60 15.73 -43.85
CA LYS A 140 4.24 16.46 -42.75
C LYS A 140 3.73 17.89 -42.80
N GLU A 141 2.99 18.31 -41.78
CA GLU A 141 2.65 19.71 -41.55
C GLU A 141 3.26 20.12 -40.20
N GLU A 142 4.35 20.89 -40.25
CA GLU A 142 5.00 21.45 -39.06
C GLU A 142 4.05 22.42 -38.35
N LYS A 143 3.36 21.92 -37.32
CA LYS A 143 2.49 22.74 -36.47
C LYS A 143 3.36 23.54 -35.50
N ARG A 144 3.37 24.88 -35.68
CA ARG A 144 3.95 25.84 -34.73
C ARG A 144 3.43 25.59 -33.30
N PRO A 145 4.24 25.82 -32.24
CA PRO A 145 3.87 25.54 -30.86
C PRO A 145 2.59 26.28 -30.42
N LEU A 146 1.75 25.59 -29.64
CA LEU A 146 0.46 26.07 -29.14
C LEU A 146 0.56 27.44 -28.43
N ALA A 147 1.69 27.72 -27.79
CA ALA A 147 1.94 28.96 -27.06
C ALA A 147 1.97 30.22 -27.95
N GLN A 148 2.50 30.13 -29.17
CA GLN A 148 2.55 31.28 -30.09
C GLN A 148 1.14 31.63 -30.61
N ARG A 149 0.30 30.62 -30.88
CA ARG A 149 -1.09 30.81 -31.34
C ARG A 149 -2.00 31.48 -30.29
N LEU A 150 -1.67 31.33 -29.00
CA LEU A 150 -2.42 31.94 -27.90
C LEU A 150 -2.05 33.41 -27.69
N LEU A 151 -0.84 33.82 -28.06
CA LEU A 151 -0.38 35.21 -27.95
C LEU A 151 -0.98 36.09 -29.06
N ASP A 152 -1.11 35.57 -30.28
CA ASP A 152 -1.72 36.30 -31.41
C ASP A 152 -3.23 36.52 -31.20
N ARG A 153 -3.92 35.60 -30.52
CA ARG A 153 -5.36 35.69 -30.20
C ARG A 153 -5.72 36.77 -29.17
N LYS A 154 -4.75 37.32 -28.44
CA LYS A 154 -4.98 38.34 -27.40
C LYS A 154 -5.13 39.76 -27.97
N LYS A 155 -4.83 39.98 -29.26
CA LYS A 155 -4.91 41.30 -29.91
C LYS A 155 -6.24 41.62 -30.58
N GLU A 156 -7.12 40.64 -30.76
CA GLU A 156 -8.48 40.88 -31.26
C GLU A 156 -9.45 40.85 -30.09
N GLY A 157 -9.85 42.04 -29.62
CA GLY A 157 -10.88 42.17 -28.59
C GLY A 157 -12.19 41.55 -29.07
N ARG A 158 -12.52 40.36 -28.57
CA ARG A 158 -13.83 39.74 -28.72
C ARG A 158 -14.55 39.77 -27.39
N SER A 159 -15.83 40.13 -27.44
CA SER A 159 -16.69 40.27 -26.29
C SER A 159 -16.91 38.92 -25.58
N LEU A 160 -17.22 38.96 -24.28
CA LEU A 160 -17.53 37.78 -23.47
C LEU A 160 -18.72 36.96 -24.00
N GLU A 161 -19.59 37.57 -24.81
CA GLU A 161 -20.78 36.93 -25.38
C GLU A 161 -20.40 35.93 -26.49
N ASP A 162 -19.34 36.20 -27.28
CA ASP A 162 -18.85 35.28 -28.32
C ASP A 162 -18.20 34.01 -27.74
N SER A 163 -17.73 34.07 -26.49
CA SER A 163 -17.11 32.92 -25.82
C SER A 163 -18.15 31.91 -25.32
N LEU A 164 -19.40 32.33 -25.12
CA LEU A 164 -20.51 31.46 -24.71
C LEU A 164 -21.12 30.69 -25.89
N ALA A 165 -20.91 31.15 -27.13
CA ALA A 165 -21.30 30.43 -28.34
C ALA A 165 -20.51 29.12 -28.57
N PHE A 166 -19.37 28.92 -27.89
CA PHE A 166 -18.59 27.68 -27.95
C PHE A 166 -19.32 26.47 -27.32
N TRP A 167 -20.31 26.72 -26.44
CA TRP A 167 -21.08 25.68 -25.75
C TRP A 167 -22.44 25.40 -26.41
N GLU A 168 -22.62 25.67 -27.71
CA GLU A 168 -23.79 25.17 -28.42
C GLU A 168 -23.81 23.63 -28.34
N LEU A 169 -24.76 23.11 -27.57
CA LEU A 169 -24.98 21.67 -27.41
C LEU A 169 -25.34 21.09 -28.79
N PRO A 170 -24.58 20.11 -29.29
CA PRO A 170 -24.77 19.60 -30.63
C PRO A 170 -26.16 18.95 -30.77
N LYS A 171 -26.94 19.46 -31.73
CA LYS A 171 -28.23 18.90 -32.14
C LYS A 171 -27.98 17.78 -33.14
N GLY A 172 -27.82 16.56 -32.64
CA GLY A 172 -27.62 15.34 -33.43
C GLY A 172 -27.63 14.11 -32.54
N ASP A 173 -27.92 12.95 -33.13
CA ASP A 173 -28.07 11.67 -32.42
C ASP A 173 -26.86 11.40 -31.51
N ILE A 174 -27.12 11.37 -30.20
CA ILE A 174 -26.08 11.32 -29.17
C ILE A 174 -25.65 9.86 -29.05
N SER A 175 -24.81 9.40 -29.98
CA SER A 175 -24.03 8.20 -29.72
C SER A 175 -23.27 8.42 -28.40
N GLU A 176 -23.36 7.45 -27.47
CA GLU A 176 -22.87 7.60 -26.08
C GLU A 176 -21.41 8.08 -26.08
N ARG A 177 -21.20 9.38 -25.82
CA ARG A 177 -19.86 9.96 -25.70
C ARG A 177 -19.18 9.33 -24.49
N ARG A 178 -18.02 8.70 -24.70
CA ARG A 178 -17.24 8.10 -23.62
C ARG A 178 -16.49 9.17 -22.84
N THR A 179 -16.47 9.02 -21.51
CA THR A 179 -15.61 9.82 -20.64
C THR A 179 -14.15 9.61 -21.03
N SER A 180 -13.32 10.65 -20.96
CA SER A 180 -11.87 10.52 -21.19
C SER A 180 -11.28 9.54 -20.17
N ALA A 181 -10.37 8.67 -20.61
CA ALA A 181 -9.84 7.58 -19.78
C ALA A 181 -9.31 8.03 -18.40
N PRO A 182 -8.58 9.18 -18.26
CA PRO A 182 -8.14 9.65 -16.95
C PRO A 182 -9.29 10.01 -16.02
N LEU A 183 -10.33 10.66 -16.55
CA LEU A 183 -11.50 11.06 -15.77
C LEU A 183 -12.39 9.84 -15.46
N GLU A 184 -12.49 8.89 -16.38
CA GLU A 184 -13.19 7.62 -16.14
C GLU A 184 -12.53 6.84 -15.00
N LYS A 185 -11.19 6.73 -14.99
CA LYS A 185 -10.42 6.13 -13.89
C LYS A 185 -10.67 6.86 -12.58
N PHE A 186 -10.55 8.20 -12.55
CA PHE A 186 -10.80 9.00 -11.36
C PHE A 186 -12.22 8.78 -10.80
N MET A 187 -13.24 8.80 -11.66
CA MET A 187 -14.63 8.59 -11.24
C MET A 187 -14.86 7.17 -10.70
N LYS A 188 -14.24 6.16 -11.32
CA LYS A 188 -14.25 4.78 -10.81
C LYS A 188 -13.57 4.68 -9.45
N ASP A 189 -12.40 5.28 -9.29
CA ASP A 189 -11.66 5.29 -8.02
C ASP A 189 -12.46 5.96 -6.90
N GLN A 190 -13.10 7.11 -7.18
CA GLN A 190 -13.98 7.79 -6.22
C GLN A 190 -15.20 6.96 -5.85
N HIS A 191 -15.83 6.30 -6.83
CA HIS A 191 -16.96 5.43 -6.58
C HIS A 191 -16.56 4.25 -5.69
N ILE A 192 -15.46 3.58 -6.04
CA ILE A 192 -14.92 2.43 -5.31
C ILE A 192 -14.56 2.83 -3.87
N ARG A 193 -13.89 3.97 -3.65
CA ARG A 193 -13.62 4.48 -2.29
C ARG A 193 -14.89 4.61 -1.46
N ARG A 194 -15.97 5.13 -2.06
CA ARG A 194 -17.26 5.33 -1.39
C ARG A 194 -17.95 4.02 -1.02
N ILE A 195 -17.82 2.97 -1.84
CA ILE A 195 -18.50 1.68 -1.62
C ILE A 195 -17.62 0.64 -0.91
N SER A 196 -16.30 0.82 -0.91
CA SER A 196 -15.28 -0.10 -0.35
C SER A 196 -15.56 -0.56 1.09
N PRO A 197 -15.98 0.30 2.05
CA PRO A 197 -16.29 -0.12 3.42
C PRO A 197 -17.35 -1.23 3.52
N PHE A 198 -18.23 -1.30 2.53
CA PHE A 198 -19.40 -2.16 2.53
C PHE A 198 -19.21 -3.42 1.69
N MET A 199 -18.20 -3.45 0.82
CA MET A 199 -17.89 -4.58 -0.06
C MET A 199 -17.02 -5.63 0.62
N ALA A 200 -16.08 -5.20 1.46
CA ALA A 200 -15.20 -6.09 2.22
C ALA A 200 -15.06 -5.62 3.69
N PRO A 201 -16.16 -5.62 4.49
CA PRO A 201 -16.15 -5.11 5.87
C PRO A 201 -15.19 -5.86 6.80
N LYS A 202 -14.74 -7.06 6.40
CA LYS A 202 -13.72 -7.83 7.11
C LYS A 202 -12.30 -7.30 6.92
N LEU A 203 -12.01 -6.61 5.82
CA LEU A 203 -10.66 -6.15 5.45
C LEU A 203 -10.50 -4.63 5.55
N PHE A 204 -11.58 -3.87 5.37
CA PHE A 204 -11.53 -2.41 5.37
C PHE A 204 -10.98 -1.85 6.69
N GLY A 205 -9.97 -0.98 6.60
CA GLY A 205 -9.26 -0.40 7.74
C GLY A 205 -8.55 -1.41 8.65
N LYS A 206 -8.42 -2.67 8.23
CA LYS A 206 -7.94 -3.79 9.06
C LYS A 206 -6.68 -4.45 8.52
N VAL A 207 -6.29 -4.18 7.27
CA VAL A 207 -5.07 -4.75 6.70
C VAL A 207 -3.86 -4.08 7.35
N ARG A 208 -3.04 -4.90 8.00
CA ARG A 208 -1.79 -4.52 8.66
C ARG A 208 -0.62 -4.82 7.75
N LEU A 209 0.41 -3.99 7.86
CA LEU A 209 1.76 -4.27 7.40
C LEU A 209 2.65 -4.36 8.64
N GLU A 210 3.53 -5.35 8.69
CA GLU A 210 4.49 -5.53 9.78
C GLU A 210 5.89 -5.70 9.21
N PRO A 211 6.86 -4.85 9.62
CA PRO A 211 8.24 -5.01 9.20
C PRO A 211 8.97 -6.05 10.05
N LEU A 212 9.83 -6.81 9.39
CA LEU A 212 10.87 -7.62 9.98
C LEU A 212 12.21 -6.99 9.57
N VAL A 213 12.83 -6.28 10.51
CA VAL A 213 14.10 -5.56 10.28
C VAL A 213 15.26 -6.53 10.39
N LYS A 214 16.20 -6.48 9.45
CA LYS A 214 17.41 -7.31 9.46
C LYS A 214 18.63 -6.41 9.44
N CYS A 215 19.46 -6.50 10.47
CA CYS A 215 20.73 -5.80 10.59
C CYS A 215 21.82 -6.86 10.84
N MET A 216 22.53 -7.25 9.77
CA MET A 216 23.54 -8.31 9.79
C MET A 216 24.86 -7.76 9.25
N GLY A 217 25.85 -7.61 10.12
CA GLY A 217 27.10 -6.92 9.79
C GLY A 217 26.83 -5.53 9.23
N ASN A 218 27.27 -5.28 8.00
CA ASN A 218 27.06 -4.00 7.28
C ASN A 218 25.79 -3.99 6.42
N SER A 219 25.00 -5.06 6.40
CA SER A 219 23.79 -5.16 5.61
C SER A 219 22.56 -4.83 6.45
N ILE A 220 21.76 -3.89 5.94
CA ILE A 220 20.47 -3.51 6.54
C ILE A 220 19.40 -3.78 5.49
N SER A 221 18.38 -4.54 5.86
CA SER A 221 17.20 -4.76 5.02
C SER A 221 15.93 -4.88 5.85
N VAL A 222 14.79 -4.79 5.18
CA VAL A 222 13.48 -5.05 5.79
C VAL A 222 12.65 -5.97 4.90
N GLU A 223 12.02 -6.96 5.53
CA GLU A 223 10.96 -7.78 4.93
C GLU A 223 9.61 -7.33 5.48
N PHE A 224 8.56 -7.32 4.66
CA PHE A 224 7.21 -6.99 5.12
C PHE A 224 6.32 -8.21 5.18
N ARG A 225 5.47 -8.27 6.20
CA ARG A 225 4.34 -9.20 6.29
C ARG A 225 3.03 -8.41 6.19
N ILE A 226 2.04 -8.93 5.46
CA ILE A 226 0.76 -8.26 5.19
C ILE A 226 -0.42 -9.16 5.56
N GLY A 227 -1.46 -8.62 6.21
CA GLY A 227 -2.68 -9.36 6.51
C GLY A 227 -3.54 -8.76 7.61
N VAL A 228 -4.55 -9.50 8.09
CA VAL A 228 -5.47 -9.03 9.12
C VAL A 228 -5.23 -9.77 10.44
N GLU A 229 -5.68 -11.03 10.51
CA GLU A 229 -5.40 -11.93 11.64
C GLU A 229 -4.16 -12.79 11.34
N ARG A 230 -4.11 -13.35 10.13
CA ARG A 230 -2.96 -14.09 9.61
C ARG A 230 -2.15 -13.20 8.68
N LEU A 231 -0.86 -13.12 8.95
CA LEU A 231 0.09 -12.36 8.13
C LEU A 231 0.79 -13.27 7.13
N TYR A 232 1.03 -12.72 5.94
CA TYR A 232 1.70 -13.37 4.84
C TYR A 232 2.94 -12.58 4.45
N VAL A 233 4.03 -13.26 4.13
CA VAL A 233 5.24 -12.61 3.64
C VAL A 233 4.97 -11.95 2.29
N LEU A 234 5.33 -10.68 2.18
CA LEU A 234 5.28 -9.93 0.94
C LEU A 234 6.47 -10.34 0.06
N LYS A 235 6.19 -11.17 -0.96
CA LYS A 235 7.24 -11.75 -1.83
C LYS A 235 7.68 -10.85 -2.98
N ASP A 236 6.86 -9.86 -3.33
CA ASP A 236 7.07 -9.00 -4.48
C ASP A 236 6.61 -7.58 -4.14
N ILE A 237 7.59 -6.73 -3.82
CA ILE A 237 7.35 -5.35 -3.44
C ILE A 237 6.96 -4.49 -4.64
N PHE A 238 7.46 -4.78 -5.84
CA PHE A 238 7.09 -3.99 -7.02
C PHE A 238 5.66 -4.28 -7.46
N GLU A 239 5.21 -5.54 -7.36
CA GLU A 239 3.79 -5.89 -7.56
C GLU A 239 2.89 -5.20 -6.53
N PHE A 240 3.30 -5.16 -5.26
CA PHE A 240 2.57 -4.42 -4.22
C PHE A 240 2.46 -2.93 -4.55
N VAL A 241 3.57 -2.29 -4.89
CA VAL A 241 3.61 -0.87 -5.29
C VAL A 241 2.69 -0.62 -6.49
N TRP A 242 2.71 -1.51 -7.48
CA TRP A 242 1.83 -1.40 -8.64
C TRP A 242 0.35 -1.51 -8.25
N CYS A 243 0.01 -2.49 -7.40
CA CYS A 243 -1.34 -2.66 -6.90
C CYS A 243 -1.83 -1.42 -6.14
N VAL A 244 -1.00 -0.84 -5.28
CA VAL A 244 -1.35 0.36 -4.51
C VAL A 244 -1.49 1.60 -5.41
N LYS A 245 -0.57 1.82 -6.36
CA LYS A 245 -0.63 2.98 -7.27
C LYS A 245 -1.82 2.91 -8.24
N GLU A 246 -2.14 1.72 -8.72
CA GLU A 246 -3.21 1.52 -9.70
C GLU A 246 -4.55 1.11 -9.08
N GLY A 247 -4.64 0.99 -7.75
CA GLY A 247 -5.87 0.57 -7.07
C GLY A 247 -6.33 -0.81 -7.51
N ARG A 248 -5.43 -1.80 -7.59
CA ARG A 248 -5.72 -3.15 -8.09
C ARG A 248 -5.88 -4.18 -6.98
N THR A 249 -6.48 -5.30 -7.34
CA THR A 249 -6.58 -6.46 -6.45
C THR A 249 -5.24 -7.19 -6.41
N GLY A 250 -4.67 -7.34 -5.21
CA GLY A 250 -3.47 -8.15 -4.98
C GLY A 250 -3.81 -9.38 -4.12
N THR A 251 -3.03 -10.45 -4.28
CA THR A 251 -3.24 -11.74 -3.62
C THR A 251 -1.97 -12.17 -2.89
N TYR A 252 -2.09 -12.47 -1.60
CA TYR A 252 -0.96 -12.78 -0.71
C TYR A 252 -1.08 -14.17 -0.08
N GLY A 253 -1.60 -15.15 -0.81
CA GLY A 253 -1.84 -16.50 -0.33
C GLY A 253 -3.29 -16.93 -0.54
N LYS A 254 -3.71 -18.02 0.11
CA LYS A 254 -5.01 -18.66 -0.16
C LYS A 254 -6.22 -17.86 0.33
N GLN A 255 -6.07 -17.07 1.39
CA GLN A 255 -7.20 -16.44 2.09
C GLN A 255 -7.09 -14.90 2.16
N LEU A 256 -6.10 -14.31 1.50
CA LEU A 256 -5.89 -12.86 1.51
C LEU A 256 -5.79 -12.34 0.09
N GLN A 257 -6.91 -11.81 -0.38
CA GLN A 257 -7.04 -11.10 -1.65
C GLN A 257 -7.92 -9.87 -1.42
N PHE A 258 -7.42 -8.69 -1.78
CA PHE A 258 -8.17 -7.45 -1.58
C PHE A 258 -7.70 -6.35 -2.54
N LEU A 259 -8.53 -5.33 -2.68
CA LEU A 259 -8.24 -4.14 -3.46
C LEU A 259 -7.30 -3.20 -2.69
N HIS A 260 -6.16 -2.84 -3.30
CA HIS A 260 -5.12 -2.03 -2.66
C HIS A 260 -5.48 -0.55 -2.66
N MET A 261 -6.40 -0.20 -1.78
CA MET A 261 -6.77 1.18 -1.51
C MET A 261 -6.14 1.63 -0.18
N PRO A 262 -5.73 2.90 -0.04
CA PRO A 262 -5.22 3.41 1.23
C PRO A 262 -6.16 3.11 2.41
N GLU A 263 -7.47 3.15 2.17
CA GLU A 263 -8.50 2.91 3.18
C GLU A 263 -8.63 1.43 3.61
N ALA A 264 -8.03 0.48 2.89
CA ALA A 264 -7.99 -0.91 3.31
C ALA A 264 -7.00 -1.15 4.47
N PHE A 265 -5.98 -0.30 4.59
CA PHE A 265 -4.93 -0.45 5.58
C PHE A 265 -5.29 0.19 6.92
N THR A 266 -4.72 -0.33 8.01
CA THR A 266 -4.67 0.37 9.31
C THR A 266 -3.86 1.67 9.18
N GLU A 267 -3.95 2.60 10.13
CA GLU A 267 -3.16 3.85 10.09
C GLU A 267 -1.65 3.58 10.03
N GLU A 268 -1.15 2.66 10.87
CA GLU A 268 0.23 2.17 10.80
C GLU A 268 0.54 1.52 9.44
N GLY A 269 -0.38 0.71 8.91
CA GLY A 269 -0.24 0.10 7.59
C GLY A 269 -0.15 1.12 6.45
N LYS A 270 -0.89 2.23 6.53
CA LYS A 270 -0.80 3.33 5.56
C LYS A 270 0.57 4.00 5.59
N LYS A 271 1.12 4.24 6.78
CA LYS A 271 2.47 4.81 6.95
C LYS A 271 3.53 3.90 6.34
N LEU A 272 3.47 2.61 6.62
CA LEU A 272 4.41 1.62 6.06
C LEU A 272 4.25 1.43 4.55
N ALA A 273 3.01 1.43 4.04
CA ALA A 273 2.78 1.44 2.59
C ALA A 273 3.37 2.69 1.93
N GLY A 274 3.21 3.86 2.58
CA GLY A 274 3.84 5.11 2.16
C GLY A 274 5.37 5.04 2.11
N PHE A 275 5.98 4.44 3.13
CA PHE A 275 7.43 4.18 3.15
C PHE A 275 7.88 3.32 1.97
N ILE A 276 7.18 2.22 1.68
CA ILE A 276 7.49 1.34 0.53
C ILE A 276 7.36 2.09 -0.80
N LEU A 277 6.32 2.92 -0.96
CA LEU A 277 6.12 3.74 -2.16
C LEU A 277 7.25 4.77 -2.35
N ASN A 278 7.66 5.43 -1.26
CA ASN A 278 8.77 6.40 -1.28
C ASN A 278 10.09 5.71 -1.62
N TRP A 279 10.37 4.56 -0.99
CA TRP A 279 11.55 3.77 -1.28
C TRP A 279 11.60 3.36 -2.76
N GLU A 280 10.50 2.89 -3.35
CA GLU A 280 10.46 2.53 -4.77
C GLU A 280 10.68 3.74 -5.68
N ALA A 281 10.14 4.91 -5.34
CA ALA A 281 10.37 6.13 -6.12
C ALA A 281 11.86 6.53 -6.16
N ASN A 282 12.58 6.34 -5.04
CA ASN A 282 13.98 6.72 -4.89
C ASN A 282 14.96 5.64 -5.39
N ASN A 283 14.61 4.37 -5.26
CA ASN A 283 15.51 3.24 -5.50
C ASN A 283 15.08 2.33 -6.67
N GLY A 284 13.80 2.31 -7.03
CA GLY A 284 13.22 1.34 -7.96
C GLY A 284 13.94 1.30 -9.31
N LYS A 285 14.28 2.45 -9.89
CA LYS A 285 14.98 2.53 -11.19
C LYS A 285 16.26 1.69 -11.26
N LYS A 286 16.96 1.50 -10.13
CA LYS A 286 18.20 0.69 -10.03
C LYS A 286 17.95 -0.80 -10.28
N TYR A 287 16.72 -1.26 -10.06
CA TYR A 287 16.32 -2.66 -10.17
C TYR A 287 15.74 -3.02 -11.54
N ILE A 288 15.56 -2.06 -12.45
CA ILE A 288 15.00 -2.33 -13.78
C ILE A 288 15.99 -3.22 -14.54
N GLN A 289 15.58 -4.47 -14.77
CA GLN A 289 16.31 -5.39 -15.62
C GLN A 289 15.98 -5.07 -17.07
N LYS A 290 17.01 -4.74 -17.85
CA LYS A 290 16.89 -4.52 -19.28
C LYS A 290 17.01 -5.86 -19.98
N ALA A 291 15.94 -6.32 -20.61
CA ALA A 291 16.00 -7.43 -21.55
C ALA A 291 16.37 -6.89 -22.94
N PHE A 292 17.36 -7.49 -23.61
CA PHE A 292 17.70 -7.15 -24.99
C PHE A 292 16.76 -7.89 -25.93
N THR A 293 15.63 -7.28 -26.26
CA THR A 293 14.69 -7.78 -27.29
C THR A 293 14.61 -6.77 -28.43
N GLY A 294 15.57 -6.81 -29.35
CA GLY A 294 15.54 -5.96 -30.56
C GLY A 294 15.67 -4.45 -30.31
N ARG A 295 15.06 -3.63 -31.19
CA ARG A 295 15.22 -2.15 -31.23
C ARG A 295 14.55 -1.38 -30.07
N ASP A 296 13.82 -2.05 -29.17
CA ASP A 296 13.10 -1.41 -28.07
C ASP A 296 13.52 -1.99 -26.71
N TYR A 297 13.89 -1.11 -25.76
CA TYR A 297 14.18 -1.47 -24.39
C TYR A 297 12.88 -1.66 -23.61
N THR A 298 12.49 -2.90 -23.31
CA THR A 298 11.46 -3.17 -22.30
C THR A 298 12.15 -3.49 -20.97
N GLY A 299 11.92 -2.64 -19.97
CA GLY A 299 12.44 -2.83 -18.62
C GLY A 299 11.42 -3.55 -17.75
N SER A 300 11.83 -4.62 -17.08
CA SER A 300 11.00 -5.32 -16.08
C SER A 300 11.60 -5.20 -14.68
N TYR A 301 10.74 -5.13 -13.67
CA TYR A 301 11.18 -5.26 -12.28
C TYR A 301 11.35 -6.74 -11.90
N PRO A 302 12.39 -7.11 -11.13
CA PRO A 302 12.53 -8.43 -10.55
C PRO A 302 11.61 -8.59 -9.34
N LYS A 303 11.38 -9.83 -8.90
CA LYS A 303 10.72 -10.07 -7.61
C LYS A 303 11.65 -9.67 -6.48
N LEU A 304 11.28 -8.61 -5.76
CA LEU A 304 12.02 -8.15 -4.59
C LEU A 304 11.21 -8.46 -3.34
N ARG A 305 11.77 -9.28 -2.45
CA ARG A 305 11.16 -9.69 -1.17
C ARG A 305 11.67 -8.85 0.01
N GLU A 306 12.93 -8.47 -0.04
CA GLU A 306 13.60 -7.69 1.01
C GLU A 306 14.02 -6.34 0.43
N LEU A 307 13.70 -5.26 1.12
CA LEU A 307 14.17 -3.92 0.79
C LEU A 307 15.52 -3.67 1.44
N PRO A 308 16.60 -3.48 0.68
CA PRO A 308 17.84 -2.95 1.23
C PRO A 308 17.62 -1.52 1.71
N LEU A 309 18.07 -1.23 2.92
CA LEU A 309 17.95 0.10 3.53
C LEU A 309 19.33 0.69 3.79
N THR A 310 19.40 2.01 3.73
CA THR A 310 20.44 2.81 4.36
C THR A 310 20.15 3.01 5.85
N GLY A 311 21.13 3.50 6.62
CA GLY A 311 20.90 3.86 8.01
C GLY A 311 19.84 4.95 8.19
N ASP A 312 19.75 5.88 7.24
CA ASP A 312 18.72 6.93 7.22
C ASP A 312 17.31 6.36 6.96
N GLU A 313 17.17 5.46 5.99
CA GLU A 313 15.89 4.80 5.70
C GLU A 313 15.46 3.87 6.85
N LEU A 314 16.41 3.25 7.57
CA LEU A 314 16.12 2.51 8.80
C LEU A 314 15.61 3.44 9.89
N GLU A 315 16.25 4.60 10.10
CA GLU A 315 15.77 5.60 11.05
C GLU A 315 14.35 6.04 10.72
N GLU A 316 14.07 6.38 9.46
CA GLU A 316 12.74 6.76 8.98
C GLU A 316 11.72 5.65 9.28
N LEU A 317 12.01 4.41 8.88
CA LEU A 317 11.13 3.26 9.11
C LEU A 317 10.79 3.09 10.59
N LEU A 318 11.80 3.07 11.46
CA LEU A 318 11.59 2.83 12.88
C LEU A 318 10.78 3.96 13.55
N ARG A 319 10.94 5.20 13.10
CA ARG A 319 10.15 6.35 13.59
C ARG A 319 8.69 6.30 13.15
N LEU A 320 8.34 5.55 12.11
CA LEU A 320 6.95 5.37 11.66
C LEU A 320 6.16 4.38 12.54
N LEU A 321 6.83 3.56 13.35
CA LEU A 321 6.22 2.51 14.16
C LEU A 321 5.50 3.09 15.38
N GLU A 322 4.17 3.05 15.36
CA GLU A 322 3.34 3.59 16.45
C GLU A 322 3.45 2.75 17.72
N LYS A 323 3.54 1.42 17.57
CA LYS A 323 3.59 0.49 18.70
C LYS A 323 4.89 0.53 19.47
N LYS A 324 5.88 1.28 18.97
CA LYS A 324 7.26 1.29 19.47
C LYS A 324 7.85 -0.13 19.60
N GLU A 325 7.34 -1.10 18.85
CA GLU A 325 7.77 -2.50 18.90
C GLU A 325 7.83 -3.11 17.50
N PHE A 326 8.82 -3.96 17.23
CA PHE A 326 8.97 -4.66 15.95
C PHE A 326 9.80 -5.93 16.08
N TYR A 327 9.66 -6.84 15.12
CA TYR A 327 10.51 -8.03 15.03
C TYR A 327 11.79 -7.73 14.24
N GLY A 328 12.91 -8.29 14.67
CA GLY A 328 14.15 -8.14 13.93
C GLY A 328 15.22 -9.21 14.16
N TRP A 329 16.08 -9.38 13.15
CA TRP A 329 17.33 -10.16 13.20
C TRP A 329 18.47 -9.16 13.32
N ILE A 330 18.98 -8.97 14.53
CA ILE A 330 19.93 -7.90 14.84
C ILE A 330 21.23 -8.55 15.32
N ASN A 331 22.36 -8.11 14.77
CA ASN A 331 23.69 -8.54 15.19
C ASN A 331 23.87 -10.07 15.20
N GLU A 332 23.46 -10.73 14.11
CA GLU A 332 23.53 -12.19 13.91
C GLU A 332 22.68 -13.02 14.89
N GLU A 333 21.85 -12.37 15.71
CA GLU A 333 20.89 -13.04 16.55
C GLU A 333 19.64 -13.48 15.77
N ARG A 334 18.97 -14.52 16.28
CA ARG A 334 17.66 -14.97 15.78
C ARG A 334 16.58 -13.90 15.97
N GLU A 335 15.44 -14.10 15.32
CA GLU A 335 14.22 -13.27 15.47
C GLU A 335 13.86 -13.01 16.92
N LYS A 336 13.91 -11.74 17.30
CA LYS A 336 13.48 -11.24 18.61
C LYS A 336 12.54 -10.04 18.41
N LEU A 337 11.71 -9.80 19.41
CA LEU A 337 10.93 -8.57 19.53
C LEU A 337 11.81 -7.48 20.15
N TRP A 338 11.84 -6.33 19.50
CA TRP A 338 12.59 -5.14 19.88
C TRP A 338 11.64 -3.99 20.21
N GLN A 339 12.01 -3.17 21.19
CA GLN A 339 11.22 -2.04 21.66
C GLN A 339 11.99 -0.73 21.50
N ILE A 340 11.37 0.28 20.89
CA ILE A 340 11.93 1.62 20.78
C ILE A 340 11.84 2.32 22.14
N SER A 341 12.98 2.82 22.59
CA SER A 341 13.18 3.44 23.90
C SER A 341 13.89 4.79 23.76
N ASP A 342 13.49 5.75 24.60
CA ASP A 342 14.18 7.04 24.74
C ASP A 342 15.35 6.95 25.77
N GLU A 343 15.55 5.78 26.37
CA GLU A 343 16.62 5.53 27.33
C GLU A 343 18.00 5.51 26.65
N MET A 344 18.95 6.25 27.20
CA MET A 344 20.33 6.28 26.67
C MET A 344 21.04 4.94 26.94
N PRO A 345 21.62 4.29 25.91
CA PRO A 345 22.25 2.99 26.07
C PRO A 345 23.56 3.14 26.84
N LYS A 346 23.65 2.51 28.02
CA LYS A 346 24.89 2.50 28.80
C LYS A 346 25.85 1.46 28.25
N ARG A 347 27.05 1.90 27.86
CA ARG A 347 28.13 1.04 27.38
C ARG A 347 29.08 0.69 28.52
N LEU A 348 29.51 -0.57 28.57
CA LEU A 348 30.41 -1.06 29.61
C LEU A 348 31.84 -0.63 29.29
N LEU A 349 32.55 -0.10 30.28
CA LEU A 349 33.97 0.25 30.20
C LEU A 349 34.69 -0.44 31.34
N PHE A 350 35.66 -1.29 31.02
CA PHE A 350 36.49 -1.97 32.01
C PHE A 350 37.80 -1.22 32.17
N LEU A 351 38.18 -0.98 33.41
CA LEU A 351 39.46 -0.40 33.79
C LEU A 351 40.17 -1.35 34.74
N LYS A 352 41.35 -1.81 34.36
CA LYS A 352 42.18 -2.71 35.16
C LYS A 352 43.52 -2.07 35.48
N GLY A 353 43.79 -1.85 36.77
CA GLY A 353 45.10 -1.41 37.24
C GLY A 353 46.12 -2.54 37.14
N LEU A 354 47.25 -2.23 36.51
CA LEU A 354 48.45 -3.07 36.41
C LEU A 354 49.60 -2.38 37.14
N ARG A 355 50.79 -2.99 37.23
CA ARG A 355 51.94 -2.37 37.93
C ARG A 355 52.54 -1.18 37.16
N ASP A 356 52.40 -1.19 35.85
CA ASP A 356 53.03 -0.28 34.88
C ASP A 356 52.03 0.64 34.18
N GLY A 357 50.74 0.58 34.53
CA GLY A 357 49.71 1.44 33.98
C GLY A 357 48.28 0.95 34.25
N ILE A 358 47.35 1.44 33.43
CA ILE A 358 45.94 1.02 33.41
C ILE A 358 45.61 0.45 32.04
N GLU A 359 45.02 -0.74 32.03
CA GLU A 359 44.40 -1.31 30.86
C GLU A 359 42.93 -0.89 30.78
N ILE A 360 42.51 -0.43 29.61
CA ILE A 360 41.14 0.01 29.31
C ILE A 360 40.57 -0.90 28.24
N ARG A 361 39.37 -1.44 28.49
CA ARG A 361 38.62 -2.19 27.48
C ARG A 361 37.21 -1.66 27.35
N LEU A 362 36.85 -1.26 26.13
CA LEU A 362 35.51 -0.79 25.81
C LEU A 362 34.65 -1.95 25.32
N GLY A 363 33.54 -2.24 26.02
CA GLY A 363 32.62 -3.30 25.62
C GLY A 363 32.04 -3.05 24.22
N SER A 364 31.84 -4.10 23.41
CA SER A 364 31.20 -3.94 22.10
C SER A 364 29.72 -3.60 22.25
N MET A 365 29.19 -2.76 21.35
CA MET A 365 27.76 -2.46 21.27
C MET A 365 27.36 -2.29 19.82
N PHE A 366 26.42 -3.11 19.35
CA PHE A 366 25.93 -3.03 17.99
C PHE A 366 25.16 -1.72 17.77
N LYS A 367 25.50 -1.02 16.69
CA LYS A 367 24.88 0.25 16.30
C LYS A 367 24.77 0.31 14.78
N VAL A 368 23.73 1.00 14.30
CA VAL A 368 23.61 1.45 12.92
C VAL A 368 23.81 2.97 12.89
N GLU A 369 24.57 3.46 11.93
CA GLU A 369 24.82 4.88 11.76
C GLU A 369 23.86 5.47 10.70
N SER A 370 23.10 6.49 11.09
CA SER A 370 22.39 7.38 10.16
C SER A 370 23.17 8.69 10.02
N LYS A 371 22.68 9.64 9.22
CA LYS A 371 23.32 10.93 9.02
C LYS A 371 23.47 11.73 10.31
N GLU A 372 22.40 11.82 11.10
CA GLU A 372 22.34 12.67 12.31
C GLU A 372 22.35 11.87 13.63
N CYS A 373 22.14 10.54 13.59
CA CYS A 373 21.99 9.71 14.78
C CYS A 373 22.83 8.41 14.72
N TYR A 374 23.08 7.85 15.89
CA TYR A 374 23.41 6.44 16.07
C TYR A 374 22.17 5.70 16.61
N ILE A 375 21.82 4.59 15.97
CA ILE A 375 20.73 3.70 16.37
C ILE A 375 21.35 2.51 17.09
N TYR A 376 21.23 2.47 18.41
CA TYR A 376 21.79 1.41 19.24
C TYR A 376 20.78 0.30 19.49
N PHE A 377 21.25 -0.95 19.46
CA PHE A 377 20.44 -2.12 19.77
C PHE A 377 21.05 -2.86 20.95
N LYS A 378 20.38 -2.82 22.10
CA LYS A 378 20.87 -3.45 23.33
C LYS A 378 19.71 -3.91 24.20
N ASP A 379 19.80 -5.10 24.80
CA ASP A 379 18.83 -5.59 25.80
C ASP A 379 17.36 -5.57 25.33
N ARG A 380 17.11 -5.87 24.04
CA ARG A 380 15.81 -5.76 23.34
C ARG A 380 15.26 -4.34 23.22
N LYS A 381 16.07 -3.33 23.52
CA LYS A 381 15.74 -1.91 23.35
C LYS A 381 16.50 -1.31 22.18
N VAL A 382 15.86 -0.35 21.53
CA VAL A 382 16.40 0.44 20.41
C VAL A 382 16.39 1.90 20.81
N SER A 383 17.56 2.53 20.80
CA SER A 383 17.71 3.92 21.24
C SER A 383 18.32 4.77 20.13
N PHE A 384 17.72 5.93 19.87
CA PHE A 384 18.23 6.93 18.94
C PHE A 384 19.08 7.95 19.69
N VAL A 385 20.37 7.99 19.39
CA VAL A 385 21.31 8.92 20.03
C VAL A 385 21.81 9.91 18.98
N PRO A 386 21.39 11.20 19.03
CA PRO A 386 21.88 12.20 18.09
C PRO A 386 23.39 12.40 18.23
N LYS A 387 24.12 12.43 17.11
CA LYS A 387 25.59 12.57 17.11
C LYS A 387 26.06 13.84 17.82
N LYS A 388 25.30 14.92 17.68
CA LYS A 388 25.55 16.23 18.32
C LYS A 388 25.61 16.16 19.85
N VAL A 389 24.95 15.18 20.47
CA VAL A 389 24.92 15.01 21.93
C VAL A 389 26.19 14.31 22.45
N LEU A 390 26.88 13.54 21.61
CA LEU A 390 27.99 12.70 22.06
C LEU A 390 29.30 13.48 22.24
N GLY A 391 29.56 14.51 21.43
CA GLY A 391 30.72 15.39 21.59
C GLY A 391 32.05 14.62 21.73
N GLN A 392 32.77 14.79 22.84
CA GLN A 392 34.04 14.10 23.11
C GLN A 392 33.87 12.58 23.31
N THR A 393 32.70 12.13 23.78
CA THR A 393 32.39 10.70 23.97
C THR A 393 32.45 9.94 22.65
N GLU A 394 31.97 10.53 21.56
CA GLU A 394 32.04 9.94 20.22
C GLU A 394 33.48 9.74 19.77
N LYS A 395 34.33 10.76 19.95
CA LYS A 395 35.75 10.69 19.60
C LYS A 395 36.45 9.58 20.38
N PHE A 396 36.20 9.49 21.69
CA PHE A 396 36.74 8.41 22.52
C PHE A 396 36.29 7.03 22.04
N ILE A 397 34.99 6.85 21.78
CA ILE A 397 34.44 5.59 21.26
C ILE A 397 35.09 5.22 19.93
N ALA A 398 35.16 6.15 18.98
CA ALA A 398 35.73 5.92 17.67
C ALA A 398 37.22 5.54 17.77
N SER A 399 38.00 6.24 18.60
CA SER A 399 39.40 5.88 18.85
C SER A 399 39.53 4.47 19.43
N MET A 400 38.72 4.11 20.43
CA MET A 400 38.75 2.77 21.02
C MET A 400 38.36 1.68 20.01
N GLU A 401 37.35 1.92 19.16
CA GLU A 401 36.88 0.96 18.15
C GLU A 401 37.90 0.69 17.01
N THR A 402 38.90 1.56 16.84
CA THR A 402 40.01 1.30 15.90
C THR A 402 41.08 0.38 16.46
N LEU A 403 41.10 0.15 17.78
CA LEU A 403 42.12 -0.64 18.45
C LEU A 403 41.73 -2.13 18.46
N PRO A 404 42.69 -3.06 18.31
CA PRO A 404 42.42 -4.49 18.42
C PRO A 404 41.72 -4.84 19.75
N GLY A 405 40.57 -5.49 19.67
CA GLY A 405 39.79 -5.88 20.85
C GLY A 405 39.17 -4.72 21.64
N ASN A 406 39.12 -3.51 21.06
CA ASN A 406 38.70 -2.28 21.72
C ASN A 406 39.46 -2.03 23.03
N GLN A 407 40.77 -2.30 23.01
CA GLN A 407 41.62 -2.28 24.19
C GLN A 407 42.77 -1.29 24.02
N ALA A 408 43.00 -0.50 25.06
CA ALA A 408 44.05 0.49 25.13
C ALA A 408 44.83 0.34 26.44
N PHE A 409 46.07 0.82 26.45
CA PHE A 409 46.90 0.86 27.63
C PHE A 409 47.34 2.30 27.93
N ILE A 410 47.23 2.70 29.19
CA ILE A 410 47.70 3.98 29.69
C ILE A 410 48.92 3.72 30.56
N GLN A 411 50.09 4.13 30.08
CA GLN A 411 51.34 4.02 30.83
C GLN A 411 51.29 4.77 32.17
N ARG A 412 52.03 4.27 33.17
CA ARG A 412 52.06 4.79 34.55
C ARG A 412 52.26 6.31 34.64
N SER A 413 53.10 6.91 33.80
CA SER A 413 53.36 8.37 33.81
C SER A 413 52.13 9.20 33.41
N HIS A 414 51.16 8.63 32.69
CA HIS A 414 49.94 9.30 32.25
C HIS A 414 48.71 8.98 33.12
N VAL A 415 48.84 8.03 34.05
CA VAL A 415 47.74 7.62 34.95
C VAL A 415 47.19 8.79 35.78
N PRO A 416 48.00 9.65 36.42
CA PRO A 416 47.47 10.76 37.22
C PRO A 416 46.61 11.74 36.42
N VAL A 417 47.02 12.03 35.18
CA VAL A 417 46.26 12.91 34.27
C VAL A 417 44.97 12.23 33.82
N PHE A 418 45.01 10.94 33.48
CA PHE A 418 43.82 10.18 33.11
C PHE A 418 42.77 10.14 34.23
N LEU A 419 43.18 9.82 35.46
CA LEU A 419 42.27 9.74 36.61
C LEU A 419 41.64 11.08 36.95
N ARG A 420 42.36 12.19 36.76
CA ARG A 420 41.88 13.54 37.07
C ARG A 420 41.01 14.14 35.97
N GLU A 421 41.45 14.05 34.72
CA GLU A 421 40.85 14.79 33.61
C GLU A 421 39.86 13.94 32.80
N ILE A 422 40.07 12.62 32.73
CA ILE A 422 39.34 11.74 31.80
C ILE A 422 38.34 10.84 32.53
N LEU A 423 38.75 10.21 33.63
CA LEU A 423 37.88 9.28 34.36
C LEU A 423 36.55 9.89 34.85
N PRO A 424 36.49 11.14 35.36
CA PRO A 424 35.24 11.69 35.90
C PRO A 424 34.12 11.76 34.85
N TRP A 425 34.43 12.18 33.62
CA TRP A 425 33.42 12.22 32.57
C TRP A 425 33.14 10.82 31.99
N LEU A 426 34.10 9.89 32.04
CA LEU A 426 33.84 8.49 31.68
C LEU A 426 32.87 7.81 32.66
N ASP A 427 33.00 8.06 33.97
CA ASP A 427 32.09 7.55 35.00
C ASP A 427 30.65 8.08 34.82
N ASP A 428 30.48 9.31 34.29
CA ASP A 428 29.16 9.87 33.97
C ASP A 428 28.53 9.23 32.72
N LYS A 429 29.34 8.92 31.69
CA LYS A 429 28.84 8.47 30.37
C LYS A 429 28.80 6.95 30.19
N PHE A 430 29.60 6.20 30.93
CA PHE A 430 29.74 4.75 30.78
C PHE A 430 29.34 4.01 32.06
N LEU A 431 28.99 2.74 31.93
CA LEU A 431 28.95 1.84 33.07
C LEU A 431 30.40 1.38 33.32
N VAL A 432 31.10 2.04 34.24
CA VAL A 432 32.52 1.77 34.49
C VAL A 432 32.68 0.66 35.53
N GLN A 433 33.46 -0.36 35.19
CA GLN A 433 33.89 -1.41 36.11
C GLN A 433 35.39 -1.28 36.36
N LYS A 434 35.75 -1.18 37.63
CA LYS A 434 37.11 -0.89 38.10
C LYS A 434 37.66 -2.13 38.81
N GLU A 435 38.83 -2.59 38.39
CA GLU A 435 39.56 -3.71 38.99
C GLU A 435 40.99 -3.25 39.33
N ASN A 436 41.45 -3.49 40.55
CA ASN A 436 42.81 -3.16 41.01
C ASN A 436 43.26 -1.71 40.75
N LEU A 437 42.32 -0.76 40.72
CA LEU A 437 42.61 0.67 40.52
C LEU A 437 43.11 1.36 41.80
N ASP A 438 42.88 0.76 42.95
CA ASP A 438 43.29 1.27 44.27
C ASP A 438 44.81 1.45 44.40
N VAL A 439 45.59 0.66 43.66
CA VAL A 439 47.06 0.80 43.57
C VAL A 439 47.51 2.18 43.09
N TYR A 440 46.63 2.92 42.41
CA TYR A 440 46.87 4.29 41.93
C TYR A 440 46.05 5.36 42.65
N ILE A 441 44.89 4.99 43.21
CA ILE A 441 43.98 5.93 43.88
C ILE A 441 44.41 6.17 45.33
N ASN A 442 44.88 5.13 46.03
CA ASN A 442 45.21 5.20 47.45
C ASN A 442 46.70 5.38 47.73
N GLY A 443 47.54 5.47 46.71
CA GLY A 443 48.99 5.58 46.87
C GLY A 443 49.51 4.53 47.85
N LEU A 444 49.47 3.25 47.48
CA LEU A 444 50.15 2.24 48.28
C LEU A 444 51.65 2.54 48.20
N GLU A 445 52.14 3.23 49.23
CA GLU A 445 53.47 3.03 49.79
C GLU A 445 53.68 1.52 49.89
N GLU A 446 54.52 0.99 49.00
CA GLU A 446 55.54 -0.03 49.27
C GLU A 446 56.49 -0.15 48.07
#